data_AF-A0A1M5SWW3-F1
#
_entry.id   AF-A0A1M5SWW3-F1
#
_cell.length_a   1.000
_cell.length_b   1.000
_cell.length_c   1.000
_cell.angle_alpha   90.00
_cell.angle_beta   90.00
_cell.angle_gamma   90.00
#
_symmetry.space_group_name_H-M   'P 1'
#
loop_
_entity.id
_entity.type
_entity.pdbx_description
1 polymer ?
#
loop_
_entity_poly.entity_id
_entity_poly.type
_entity_poly.pdbx_seq_one_letter_code
_entity_poly.pdbx_strand_id
1 'polypeptide(L)'
;MNNKLKKFIATSLASIILVFPMNSICANETINDADTDTSINLNLDKKEELKKKLTEQYQNDEEFQREKDELGEEIGQKMIDYMAERTLKRSPIRIKRGGNGSVFFVDMPYVKQINGYYCGPASVLQILYGMNKEDRVSGSSNKKKQETLGSNMGTRKNIGTYVSSMKNEINKYSDNNYVYKSGSNMTIDEFEDNLTYSLMYDAAPILHSKTKYLSYYNGKNLGHYISVDFINRSDDTVGLMDCNYNSKYSGQREVSLREAYNAISKESRYLIYLP
;
A
#
# COMPACT_ATOMS: atom_id res chain seq x y z
N MET A 1 63.81 -2.76 0.80
CA MET A 1 64.73 -3.70 1.50
C MET A 1 64.98 -3.19 2.92
N ASN A 2 65.09 -4.12 3.87
CA ASN A 2 65.43 -3.98 5.30
C ASN A 2 64.29 -4.11 6.33
N ASN A 3 63.89 -5.37 6.53
CA ASN A 3 63.99 -6.11 7.80
C ASN A 3 64.38 -5.31 9.06
N LYS A 4 63.56 -5.40 10.11
CA LYS A 4 64.03 -5.94 11.40
C LYS A 4 62.87 -6.34 12.34
N LEU A 5 62.71 -7.65 12.37
CA LEU A 5 62.16 -8.53 13.39
C LEU A 5 62.65 -8.17 14.81
N LYS A 6 61.76 -8.10 15.81
CA LYS A 6 62.09 -8.38 17.23
C LYS A 6 60.97 -9.18 17.93
N LYS A 7 61.46 -10.22 18.62
CA LYS A 7 60.82 -11.25 19.47
C LYS A 7 59.93 -10.66 20.59
N PHE A 8 58.73 -11.21 20.83
CA PHE A 8 58.39 -12.37 21.71
C PHE A 8 58.46 -12.08 23.22
N ILE A 9 57.30 -11.94 23.87
CA ILE A 9 57.07 -12.36 25.27
C ILE A 9 55.69 -13.00 25.34
N ALA A 10 55.68 -14.28 25.69
CA ALA A 10 54.50 -15.07 26.02
C ALA A 10 54.12 -14.81 27.49
N THR A 11 52.84 -14.61 27.77
CA THR A 11 52.31 -14.79 29.12
C THR A 11 51.00 -15.56 29.02
N SER A 12 51.04 -16.79 29.55
CA SER A 12 49.93 -17.73 29.66
C SER A 12 49.02 -17.31 30.80
N LEU A 13 47.73 -17.13 30.53
CA LEU A 13 46.69 -17.01 31.54
C LEU A 13 45.68 -18.14 31.30
N ALA A 14 45.86 -19.21 32.07
CA ALA A 14 44.93 -20.30 32.20
C ALA A 14 43.61 -19.76 32.77
N SER A 15 42.57 -19.71 31.93
CA SER A 15 41.20 -19.45 32.39
C SER A 15 40.56 -20.79 32.73
N ILE A 16 40.20 -20.93 34.00
CA ILE A 16 39.44 -22.03 34.56
C ILE A 16 38.05 -22.03 33.91
N ILE A 17 37.77 -23.04 33.07
CA ILE A 17 36.42 -23.30 32.56
C ILE A 17 35.71 -24.16 33.59
N LEU A 18 34.80 -23.53 34.35
CA LEU A 18 33.80 -24.20 35.16
C LEU A 18 32.77 -24.85 34.24
N VAL A 19 32.84 -26.17 34.08
CA VAL A 19 31.83 -26.98 33.40
C VAL A 19 30.64 -27.12 34.36
N PHE A 20 29.58 -26.34 34.11
CA PHE A 20 28.26 -26.63 34.68
C PHE A 20 27.61 -27.76 33.87
N PRO A 21 27.07 -28.81 34.50
CA PRO A 21 26.24 -29.77 33.80
C PRO A 21 24.94 -29.07 33.37
N MET A 22 24.77 -28.88 32.06
CA MET A 22 23.46 -28.56 31.50
C MET A 22 22.58 -29.81 31.62
N ASN A 23 21.70 -29.81 32.62
CA ASN A 23 20.53 -30.67 32.63
C ASN A 23 19.65 -30.27 31.44
N SER A 24 19.79 -31.00 30.34
CA SER A 24 18.86 -30.96 29.22
C SER A 24 17.55 -31.60 29.67
N ILE A 25 16.63 -30.79 30.18
CA ILE A 25 15.23 -31.17 30.31
C ILE A 25 14.63 -30.93 28.92
N CYS A 26 14.62 -31.98 28.09
CA CYS A 26 13.70 -32.04 26.96
C CYS A 26 12.29 -32.19 27.53
N ALA A 27 11.62 -31.05 27.80
CA ALA A 27 10.18 -31.03 27.90
C ALA A 27 9.64 -31.28 26.49
N ASN A 28 9.36 -32.56 26.21
CA ASN A 28 8.62 -32.96 25.04
C ASN A 28 7.15 -32.61 25.33
N GLU A 29 6.79 -31.34 25.16
CA GLU A 29 5.38 -30.96 25.08
C GLU A 29 4.81 -31.66 23.85
N THR A 30 4.03 -32.70 24.11
CA THR A 30 3.15 -33.29 23.12
C THR A 30 2.10 -32.21 22.83
N ILE A 31 2.35 -31.41 21.80
CA ILE A 31 1.31 -30.54 21.24
C ILE A 31 0.22 -31.48 20.77
N ASN A 32 -0.92 -31.45 21.45
CA ASN A 32 -2.09 -32.23 21.06
C ASN A 32 -2.52 -31.77 19.65
N ASP A 33 -2.48 -32.69 18.68
CA ASP A 33 -2.92 -32.49 17.28
C ASP A 33 -4.38 -32.00 17.15
N ALA A 34 -5.16 -32.00 18.24
CA ALA A 34 -6.54 -31.50 18.26
C ALA A 34 -6.66 -29.95 18.30
N ASP A 35 -5.64 -29.25 18.81
CA ASP A 35 -5.64 -27.77 18.94
C ASP A 35 -5.25 -27.08 17.62
N THR A 36 -4.39 -27.71 16.82
CA THR A 36 -4.03 -27.25 15.48
C THR A 36 -5.20 -27.42 14.51
N ASP A 37 -5.92 -28.54 14.56
CA ASP A 37 -7.07 -28.79 13.68
C ASP A 37 -8.23 -27.81 13.95
N THR A 38 -8.55 -27.54 15.23
CA THR A 38 -9.63 -26.60 15.60
C THR A 38 -9.30 -25.15 15.22
N SER A 39 -8.05 -24.71 15.40
CA SER A 39 -7.62 -23.35 15.03
C SER A 39 -7.50 -23.13 13.52
N ILE A 40 -7.12 -24.17 12.76
CA ILE A 40 -7.11 -24.17 11.30
C ILE A 40 -8.54 -24.09 10.75
N ASN A 41 -9.45 -24.91 11.28
CA ASN A 41 -10.85 -24.92 10.84
C ASN A 41 -11.57 -23.59 11.14
N LEU A 42 -11.33 -22.99 12.31
CA LEU A 42 -11.88 -21.67 12.67
C LEU A 42 -11.38 -20.54 11.73
N ASN A 43 -10.14 -20.62 11.24
CA ASN A 43 -9.58 -19.64 10.32
C ASN A 43 -10.15 -19.82 8.90
N LEU A 44 -10.41 -21.06 8.49
CA LEU A 44 -11.03 -21.37 7.21
C LEU A 44 -12.47 -20.85 7.15
N ASP A 45 -13.28 -21.09 8.18
CA ASP A 45 -14.67 -20.60 8.25
C ASP A 45 -14.73 -19.06 8.18
N LYS A 46 -13.85 -18.38 8.92
CA LYS A 46 -13.73 -16.91 8.87
C LYS A 46 -13.31 -16.41 7.50
N LYS A 47 -12.43 -17.14 6.79
CA LYS A 47 -12.00 -16.79 5.44
C LYS A 47 -13.17 -16.86 4.47
N GLU A 48 -13.96 -17.92 4.51
CA GLU A 48 -15.11 -18.08 3.63
C GLU A 48 -16.24 -17.09 3.95
N GLU A 49 -16.48 -16.79 5.24
CA GLU A 49 -17.42 -15.72 5.63
C GLU A 49 -16.98 -14.36 5.09
N LEU A 50 -15.68 -14.04 5.19
CA LEU A 50 -15.14 -12.79 4.69
C LEU A 50 -15.20 -12.70 3.16
N LYS A 51 -14.87 -13.79 2.45
CA LYS A 51 -15.03 -13.85 0.99
C LYS A 51 -16.47 -13.58 0.58
N LYS A 52 -17.46 -14.19 1.25
CA LYS A 52 -18.87 -13.95 0.95
C LYS A 52 -19.24 -12.46 1.12
N LYS A 53 -18.85 -11.84 2.23
CA LYS A 53 -19.08 -10.40 2.48
C LYS A 53 -18.43 -9.53 1.41
N LEU A 54 -17.19 -9.85 1.03
CA LEU A 54 -16.49 -9.13 -0.04
C LEU A 54 -17.18 -9.32 -1.38
N THR A 55 -17.57 -10.54 -1.77
CA THR A 55 -18.33 -10.78 -3.00
C THR A 55 -19.62 -9.95 -3.02
N GLU A 56 -20.38 -9.93 -1.93
CA GLU A 56 -21.60 -9.11 -1.81
C GLU A 56 -21.31 -7.61 -1.95
N GLN A 57 -20.17 -7.14 -1.44
CA GLN A 57 -19.73 -5.75 -1.55
C GLN A 57 -19.35 -5.35 -2.98
N TYR A 58 -18.72 -6.26 -3.75
CA TYR A 58 -18.19 -5.97 -5.10
C TYR A 58 -19.12 -6.40 -6.24
N GLN A 59 -20.14 -7.21 -5.99
CA GLN A 59 -21.01 -7.77 -7.05
C GLN A 59 -21.69 -6.72 -7.94
N ASN A 60 -21.87 -5.49 -7.45
CA ASN A 60 -22.48 -4.38 -8.20
C ASN A 60 -21.49 -3.20 -8.38
N ASP A 61 -20.22 -3.37 -8.03
CA ASP A 61 -19.21 -2.32 -8.18
C ASP A 61 -18.79 -2.18 -9.66
N GLU A 62 -18.89 -0.96 -10.21
CA GLU A 62 -18.66 -0.71 -11.63
C GLU A 62 -17.23 -1.03 -12.09
N GLU A 63 -16.23 -0.73 -11.25
CA GLU A 63 -14.83 -1.04 -11.55
C GLU A 63 -14.56 -2.55 -11.53
N PHE A 64 -15.20 -3.26 -10.59
CA PHE A 64 -15.13 -4.71 -10.51
C PHE A 64 -15.83 -5.42 -11.67
N GLN A 65 -17.03 -4.99 -12.06
CA GLN A 65 -17.71 -5.56 -13.22
C GLN A 65 -16.90 -5.33 -14.50
N ARG A 66 -16.39 -4.11 -14.70
CA ARG A 66 -15.51 -3.81 -15.84
C ARG A 66 -14.28 -4.71 -15.87
N GLU A 67 -13.62 -4.90 -14.72
CA GLU A 67 -12.45 -5.77 -14.63
C GLU A 67 -12.77 -7.23 -14.99
N LYS A 68 -13.90 -7.75 -14.52
CA LYS A 68 -14.36 -9.10 -14.90
C LYS A 68 -14.65 -9.21 -16.39
N ASP A 69 -15.28 -8.19 -16.97
CA ASP A 69 -15.61 -8.18 -18.40
C ASP A 69 -14.35 -8.11 -19.27
N GLU A 70 -13.33 -7.36 -18.84
CA GLU A 70 -12.09 -7.16 -19.60
C GLU A 70 -11.07 -8.29 -19.42
N LEU A 71 -10.94 -8.84 -18.20
CA LEU A 71 -9.88 -9.78 -17.83
C LEU A 71 -10.37 -11.18 -17.42
N GLY A 72 -11.68 -11.36 -17.27
CA GLY A 72 -12.31 -12.60 -16.86
C GLY A 72 -12.68 -12.68 -15.38
N GLU A 73 -13.72 -13.46 -15.08
CA GLU A 73 -14.27 -13.62 -13.72
C GLU A 73 -13.25 -14.15 -12.70
N GLU A 74 -12.31 -14.99 -13.13
CA GLU A 74 -11.25 -15.53 -12.29
C GLU A 74 -10.36 -14.43 -11.68
N ILE A 75 -10.11 -13.34 -12.41
CA ILE A 75 -9.30 -12.22 -11.93
C ILE A 75 -10.01 -11.48 -10.79
N GLY A 76 -11.32 -11.27 -10.91
CA GLY A 76 -12.13 -10.71 -9.84
C GLY A 76 -12.11 -11.60 -8.59
N GLN A 77 -12.28 -12.91 -8.77
CA GLN A 77 -12.26 -13.85 -7.65
C GLN A 77 -10.89 -13.91 -6.95
N LYS A 78 -9.78 -13.87 -7.71
CA LYS A 78 -8.42 -13.79 -7.16
C LYS A 78 -8.23 -12.56 -6.28
N MET A 79 -8.81 -11.42 -6.63
CA MET A 79 -8.76 -10.22 -5.80
C MET A 79 -9.52 -10.43 -4.47
N ILE A 80 -10.73 -10.99 -4.53
CA ILE A 80 -11.54 -11.28 -3.33
C ILE A 80 -10.83 -12.26 -2.40
N ASP A 81 -10.29 -13.34 -2.95
CA ASP A 81 -9.54 -14.35 -2.19
C ASP A 81 -8.30 -13.74 -1.52
N TYR A 82 -7.57 -12.90 -2.25
CA TYR A 82 -6.40 -12.20 -1.74
C TYR A 82 -6.78 -11.23 -0.62
N MET A 83 -7.82 -10.41 -0.80
CA MET A 83 -8.31 -9.49 0.23
C MET A 83 -8.73 -10.22 1.51
N ALA A 84 -9.47 -11.33 1.37
CA ALA A 84 -9.89 -12.13 2.52
C ALA A 84 -8.71 -12.70 3.29
N GLU A 85 -7.74 -13.29 2.58
CA GLU A 85 -6.53 -13.84 3.19
C GLU A 85 -5.68 -12.79 3.90
N ARG A 86 -5.47 -11.64 3.25
CA ARG A 86 -4.66 -10.56 3.78
C ARG A 86 -5.27 -9.92 5.01
N THR A 87 -6.59 -9.69 4.99
CA THR A 87 -7.34 -9.17 6.14
C THR A 87 -7.20 -10.05 7.38
N LEU A 88 -7.20 -11.39 7.21
CA LEU A 88 -7.03 -12.32 8.32
C LEU A 88 -5.59 -12.41 8.83
N LYS A 89 -4.60 -12.24 7.94
CA LYS A 89 -3.17 -12.21 8.28
C LYS A 89 -2.72 -10.87 8.85
N ARG A 90 -3.52 -9.83 8.68
CA ARG A 90 -3.18 -8.48 9.09
C ARG A 90 -3.11 -8.38 10.61
N SER A 91 -1.93 -8.03 11.11
CA SER A 91 -1.79 -7.71 12.52
C SER A 91 -2.62 -6.45 12.82
N PRO A 92 -3.50 -6.49 13.85
CA PRO A 92 -4.27 -5.32 14.23
C PRO A 92 -3.32 -4.17 14.60
N ILE A 93 -3.61 -2.97 14.10
CA ILE A 93 -2.79 -1.79 14.37
C ILE A 93 -3.20 -1.22 15.74
N ARG A 94 -2.73 -1.87 16.81
CA ARG A 94 -3.32 -1.75 18.16
C ARG A 94 -3.06 -0.42 18.89
N ILE A 95 -2.21 0.50 18.42
CA ILE A 95 -1.83 1.68 19.23
C ILE A 95 -1.52 2.91 18.37
N LYS A 96 -2.25 4.02 18.57
CA LYS A 96 -1.76 5.38 18.26
C LYS A 96 -0.68 5.71 19.31
N ARG A 97 0.61 5.62 18.94
CA ARG A 97 1.73 5.86 19.86
C ARG A 97 2.18 7.32 19.74
N GLY A 98 2.27 8.06 20.83
CA GLY A 98 2.87 9.41 20.80
C GLY A 98 4.30 9.39 20.25
N GLY A 99 4.71 10.45 19.54
CA GLY A 99 6.01 10.55 18.85
C GLY A 99 6.02 9.96 17.43
N ASN A 100 7.22 9.69 16.87
CA ASN A 100 7.40 9.16 15.50
C ASN A 100 6.71 7.80 15.24
N GLY A 101 6.19 7.12 16.27
CA GLY A 101 5.48 5.84 16.13
C GLY A 101 4.04 5.94 15.60
N SER A 102 3.53 7.16 15.38
CA SER A 102 2.23 7.42 14.71
C SER A 102 2.39 7.96 13.29
N VAL A 103 3.62 8.14 12.82
CA VAL A 103 3.90 8.66 11.48
C VAL A 103 4.38 7.51 10.61
N PHE A 104 3.67 7.29 9.51
CA PHE A 104 4.02 6.29 8.51
C PHE A 104 4.16 7.02 7.18
N PHE A 105 5.22 6.76 6.44
CA PHE A 105 5.50 7.48 5.19
C PHE A 105 6.26 6.60 4.20
N VAL A 106 6.17 6.99 2.93
CA VAL A 106 7.00 6.48 1.84
C VAL A 106 7.64 7.68 1.17
N ASP A 107 8.97 7.66 1.04
CA ASP A 107 9.67 8.70 0.30
C ASP A 107 9.39 8.53 -1.21
N MET A 108 8.71 9.50 -1.80
CA MET A 108 8.44 9.51 -3.23
C MET A 108 8.59 10.92 -3.80
N PRO A 109 9.21 11.07 -4.99
CA PRO A 109 9.37 12.36 -5.62
C PRO A 109 8.04 12.88 -6.18
N TYR A 110 7.93 14.20 -6.25
CA TYR A 110 6.88 14.85 -7.00
C TYR A 110 7.01 14.58 -8.51
N VAL A 111 5.96 14.05 -9.12
CA VAL A 111 5.87 13.86 -10.57
C VAL A 111 4.59 14.52 -11.08
N LYS A 112 4.77 15.60 -11.84
CA LYS A 112 3.65 16.31 -12.48
C LYS A 112 3.06 15.49 -13.63
N GLN A 113 1.74 15.42 -13.72
CA GLN A 113 1.06 14.82 -14.88
C GLN A 113 1.35 15.64 -16.15
N ILE A 114 1.53 14.96 -17.29
CA ILE A 114 1.94 15.62 -18.54
C ILE A 114 0.83 16.44 -19.22
N ASN A 115 -0.45 16.17 -18.91
CA ASN A 115 -1.62 16.88 -19.44
C ASN A 115 -2.84 16.64 -18.52
N GLY A 116 -3.99 17.25 -18.80
CA GLY A 116 -5.16 17.25 -17.91
C GLY A 116 -5.87 15.90 -17.62
N TYR A 117 -5.45 14.78 -18.21
CA TYR A 117 -6.08 13.46 -18.02
C TYR A 117 -5.08 12.34 -17.65
N TYR A 118 -3.83 12.71 -17.35
CA TYR A 118 -2.73 11.79 -17.01
C TYR A 118 -2.45 11.66 -15.51
N CYS A 119 -3.38 12.04 -14.64
CA CYS A 119 -3.20 11.90 -13.19
C CYS A 119 -3.02 10.44 -12.75
N GLY A 120 -3.64 9.47 -13.44
CA GLY A 120 -3.41 8.04 -13.22
C GLY A 120 -1.95 7.63 -13.50
N PRO A 121 -1.43 7.78 -14.74
CA PRO A 121 -0.04 7.48 -15.07
C PRO A 121 1.00 8.22 -14.21
N ALA A 122 0.73 9.47 -13.85
CA ALA A 122 1.61 10.23 -12.97
C ALA A 122 1.64 9.64 -11.55
N SER A 123 0.47 9.35 -10.97
CA SER A 123 0.37 8.73 -9.64
C SER A 123 1.05 7.36 -9.61
N VAL A 124 0.81 6.50 -10.61
CA VAL A 124 1.50 5.20 -10.73
C VAL A 124 3.01 5.39 -10.78
N LEU A 125 3.52 6.34 -11.56
CA LEU A 125 4.95 6.59 -11.61
C LEU A 125 5.51 7.03 -10.24
N GLN A 126 4.78 7.84 -9.47
CA GLN A 126 5.19 8.22 -8.09
C GLN A 126 5.28 7.00 -7.17
N ILE A 127 4.31 6.09 -7.25
CA ILE A 127 4.34 4.84 -6.48
C ILE A 127 5.55 3.99 -6.87
N LEU A 128 5.84 3.86 -8.16
CA LEU A 128 6.99 3.09 -8.64
C LEU A 128 8.32 3.69 -8.20
N TYR A 129 8.42 5.02 -8.09
CA TYR A 129 9.57 5.66 -7.45
C TYR A 129 9.68 5.29 -5.98
N GLY A 130 8.58 5.33 -5.22
CA GLY A 130 8.57 4.92 -3.80
C GLY A 130 9.00 3.47 -3.61
N MET A 131 8.73 2.60 -4.59
CA MET A 131 9.17 1.20 -4.59
C MET A 131 10.59 0.97 -5.14
N ASN A 132 11.27 2.00 -5.65
CA ASN A 132 12.51 1.88 -6.42
C ASN A 132 12.38 0.90 -7.62
N LYS A 133 11.29 1.01 -8.38
CA LYS A 133 10.98 0.17 -9.56
C LYS A 133 10.70 1.00 -10.83
N GLU A 134 10.86 2.31 -10.79
CA GLU A 134 10.56 3.19 -11.91
C GLU A 134 11.47 2.93 -13.12
N ASP A 135 12.67 2.40 -12.90
CA ASP A 135 13.65 2.02 -13.92
C ASP A 135 13.16 0.85 -14.79
N ARG A 136 12.23 0.04 -14.28
CA ARG A 136 11.54 -1.04 -15.00
C ARG A 136 10.48 -0.53 -15.99
N VAL A 137 10.16 0.76 -15.96
CA VAL A 137 9.24 1.38 -16.93
C VAL A 137 10.05 1.94 -18.10
N SER A 138 9.71 1.49 -19.31
CA SER A 138 10.33 2.00 -20.54
C SER A 138 10.21 3.52 -20.64
N GLY A 139 11.32 4.19 -20.95
CA GLY A 139 11.39 5.63 -21.17
C GLY A 139 12.52 6.31 -20.40
N SER A 140 13.25 7.20 -21.07
CA SER A 140 14.41 7.91 -20.51
C SER A 140 14.06 9.14 -19.66
N SER A 141 12.78 9.48 -19.52
CA SER A 141 12.31 10.62 -18.73
C SER A 141 10.92 10.35 -18.14
N ASN A 142 10.52 11.11 -17.11
CA ASN A 142 9.21 10.96 -16.48
C ASN A 142 8.06 11.13 -17.47
N LYS A 143 8.20 12.03 -18.44
CA LYS A 143 7.23 12.19 -19.51
C LYS A 143 7.07 10.90 -20.33
N LYS A 144 8.19 10.29 -20.74
CA LYS A 144 8.16 9.04 -21.53
C LYS A 144 7.63 7.86 -20.71
N LYS A 145 8.01 7.75 -19.45
CA LYS A 145 7.47 6.73 -18.54
C LYS A 145 5.96 6.88 -18.34
N GLN A 146 5.47 8.10 -18.14
CA GLN A 146 4.02 8.38 -18.09
C GLN A 146 3.30 8.01 -19.40
N GLU A 147 3.90 8.30 -20.57
CA GLU A 147 3.36 7.89 -21.87
C GLU A 147 3.23 6.36 -21.98
N THR A 148 4.27 5.61 -21.57
CA THR A 148 4.25 4.14 -21.52
C THR A 148 3.18 3.60 -20.57
N LEU A 149 3.16 4.06 -19.32
CA LEU A 149 2.14 3.66 -18.34
C LEU A 149 0.73 4.02 -18.81
N GLY A 150 0.56 5.21 -19.39
CA GLY A 150 -0.71 5.65 -19.98
C GLY A 150 -1.19 4.74 -21.10
N SER A 151 -0.29 4.27 -21.96
CA SER A 151 -0.62 3.30 -23.02
C SER A 151 -1.02 1.95 -22.41
N ASN A 152 -0.25 1.44 -21.44
CA ASN A 152 -0.51 0.14 -20.80
C ASN A 152 -1.86 0.11 -20.06
N MET A 153 -2.25 1.24 -19.46
CA MET A 153 -3.50 1.40 -18.72
C MET A 153 -4.67 1.91 -19.58
N GLY A 154 -4.48 2.11 -20.89
CA GLY A 154 -5.54 2.59 -21.78
C GLY A 154 -6.03 4.02 -21.48
N THR A 155 -5.16 4.90 -21.00
CA THR A 155 -5.49 6.28 -20.57
C THR A 155 -5.94 7.17 -21.74
N ARG A 156 -7.08 7.85 -21.62
CA ARG A 156 -7.70 8.62 -22.72
C ARG A 156 -8.28 9.97 -22.27
N LYS A 157 -8.31 10.98 -23.17
CA LYS A 157 -8.66 12.38 -22.87
C LYS A 157 -9.99 12.60 -22.12
N ASN A 158 -11.02 11.82 -22.44
CA ASN A 158 -12.37 12.01 -21.89
C ASN A 158 -12.74 11.02 -20.78
N ILE A 159 -11.83 10.11 -20.45
CA ILE A 159 -12.09 9.00 -19.51
C ILE A 159 -11.07 9.08 -18.35
N GLY A 160 -9.83 9.50 -18.64
CA GLY A 160 -8.71 9.31 -17.74
C GLY A 160 -8.26 7.86 -17.77
N THR A 161 -8.10 7.26 -16.59
CA THR A 161 -7.68 5.87 -16.39
C THR A 161 -8.67 5.22 -15.42
N TYR A 162 -9.07 3.97 -15.69
CA TYR A 162 -9.90 3.19 -14.76
C TYR A 162 -9.09 2.73 -13.54
N VAL A 163 -9.78 2.57 -12.41
CA VAL A 163 -9.16 2.19 -11.13
C VAL A 163 -8.54 0.80 -11.23
N SER A 164 -9.26 -0.14 -11.83
CA SER A 164 -8.77 -1.51 -12.04
C SER A 164 -7.50 -1.53 -12.91
N SER A 165 -7.46 -0.74 -13.98
CA SER A 165 -6.28 -0.61 -14.85
C SER A 165 -5.06 -0.06 -14.10
N MET A 166 -5.25 0.92 -13.22
CA MET A 166 -4.16 1.43 -12.38
C MET A 166 -3.61 0.38 -11.43
N LYS A 167 -4.50 -0.30 -10.69
CA LYS A 167 -4.13 -1.38 -9.78
C LYS A 167 -3.38 -2.50 -10.52
N ASN A 168 -3.87 -2.91 -11.68
CA ASN A 168 -3.25 -3.96 -12.47
C ASN A 168 -1.87 -3.56 -13.00
N GLU A 169 -1.68 -2.29 -13.38
CA GLU A 169 -0.37 -1.80 -13.82
C GLU A 169 0.63 -1.77 -12.67
N ILE A 170 0.24 -1.28 -11.48
CA ILE A 170 1.11 -1.29 -10.28
C ILE A 170 1.55 -2.72 -9.95
N ASN A 171 0.63 -3.69 -10.00
CA ASN A 171 0.89 -5.09 -9.65
C ASN A 171 1.86 -5.80 -10.60
N LYS A 172 2.14 -5.26 -11.80
CA LYS A 172 3.21 -5.79 -12.67
C LYS A 172 4.61 -5.57 -12.11
N TYR A 173 4.76 -4.59 -11.21
CA TYR A 173 6.04 -4.14 -10.68
C TYR A 173 6.22 -4.41 -9.20
N SER A 174 5.11 -4.50 -8.46
CA SER A 174 5.11 -4.70 -7.00
C SER A 174 5.31 -6.17 -6.62
N ASP A 175 5.97 -6.39 -5.50
CA ASP A 175 6.15 -7.72 -4.90
C ASP A 175 4.89 -8.16 -4.11
N ASN A 176 3.95 -7.23 -3.85
CA ASN A 176 2.65 -7.50 -3.26
C ASN A 176 1.52 -6.94 -4.14
N ASN A 177 0.33 -7.53 -4.05
CA ASN A 177 -0.78 -7.08 -4.89
C ASN A 177 -1.55 -5.93 -4.23
N TYR A 178 -1.59 -4.79 -4.89
CA TYR A 178 -2.57 -3.76 -4.62
C TYR A 178 -3.97 -4.26 -4.96
N VAL A 179 -4.93 -3.75 -4.21
CA VAL A 179 -6.37 -3.88 -4.44
C VAL A 179 -7.01 -2.50 -4.47
N TYR A 180 -8.29 -2.42 -4.77
CA TYR A 180 -9.06 -1.20 -4.61
C TYR A 180 -10.34 -1.46 -3.82
N LYS A 181 -10.80 -0.48 -3.03
CA LYS A 181 -12.07 -0.53 -2.30
C LYS A 181 -12.81 0.80 -2.49
N SER A 182 -14.12 0.73 -2.71
CA SER A 182 -14.97 1.93 -2.75
C SER A 182 -14.93 2.63 -1.38
N GLY A 183 -14.66 3.93 -1.38
CA GLY A 183 -14.65 4.76 -0.18
C GLY A 183 -16.03 4.86 0.47
N SER A 184 -17.12 4.69 -0.29
CA SER A 184 -18.48 4.66 0.29
C SER A 184 -18.74 3.39 1.11
N ASN A 185 -17.95 2.34 0.90
CA ASN A 185 -18.06 1.05 1.59
C ASN A 185 -16.97 0.93 2.69
N MET A 186 -16.39 2.05 3.12
CA MET A 186 -15.31 2.11 4.09
C MET A 186 -15.66 3.06 5.23
N THR A 187 -15.37 2.68 6.47
CA THR A 187 -15.38 3.61 7.60
C THR A 187 -14.13 4.50 7.59
N ILE A 188 -14.12 5.60 8.35
CA ILE A 188 -12.91 6.43 8.47
C ILE A 188 -11.76 5.66 9.15
N ASP A 189 -12.07 4.77 10.09
CA ASP A 189 -11.07 3.94 10.78
C ASP A 189 -10.47 2.91 9.82
N GLU A 190 -11.30 2.25 9.01
CA GLU A 190 -10.80 1.35 7.95
C GLU A 190 -9.93 2.11 6.94
N PHE A 191 -10.28 3.37 6.62
CA PHE A 191 -9.47 4.22 5.76
C PHE A 191 -8.12 4.53 6.38
N GLU A 192 -8.09 5.02 7.63
CA GLU A 192 -6.86 5.30 8.37
C GLU A 192 -5.96 4.07 8.45
N ASP A 193 -6.54 2.92 8.79
CA ASP A 193 -5.85 1.65 8.89
C ASP A 193 -5.28 1.25 7.52
N ASN A 194 -6.05 1.30 6.45
CA ASN A 194 -5.58 0.94 5.09
C ASN A 194 -4.43 1.83 4.60
N LEU A 195 -4.49 3.13 4.87
CA LEU A 195 -3.37 4.04 4.59
C LEU A 195 -2.13 3.63 5.40
N THR A 196 -2.31 3.45 6.71
CA THR A 196 -1.22 3.10 7.63
C THR A 196 -0.53 1.82 7.22
N TYR A 197 -1.29 0.75 6.98
CA TYR A 197 -0.74 -0.54 6.61
C TYR A 197 0.01 -0.47 5.28
N SER A 198 -0.56 0.18 4.28
CA SER A 198 0.10 0.33 2.99
C SER A 198 1.46 1.05 3.12
N LEU A 199 1.49 2.17 3.86
CA LEU A 199 2.70 2.93 4.12
C LEU A 199 3.73 2.16 4.97
N MET A 200 3.30 1.28 5.89
CA MET A 200 4.21 0.41 6.66
C MET A 200 5.01 -0.59 5.81
N TYR A 201 4.54 -0.89 4.60
CA TYR A 201 5.16 -1.86 3.70
C TYR A 201 5.69 -1.20 2.41
N ASP A 202 6.11 0.06 2.51
CA ASP A 202 6.67 0.85 1.40
C ASP A 202 5.75 0.89 0.16
N ALA A 203 4.45 0.76 0.39
CA ALA A 203 3.43 0.66 -0.64
C ALA A 203 2.49 1.87 -0.55
N ALA A 204 2.89 3.00 -1.14
CA ALA A 204 2.07 4.21 -1.04
C ALA A 204 0.65 4.02 -1.66
N PRO A 205 -0.42 4.40 -0.93
CA PRO A 205 -1.79 4.39 -1.45
C PRO A 205 -2.06 5.45 -2.52
N ILE A 206 -3.14 5.27 -3.28
CA ILE A 206 -3.66 6.28 -4.20
C ILE A 206 -5.14 6.54 -3.92
N LEU A 207 -5.51 7.82 -3.78
CA LEU A 207 -6.89 8.27 -3.72
C LEU A 207 -7.41 8.53 -5.14
N HIS A 208 -8.48 7.86 -5.56
CA HIS A 208 -9.28 8.30 -6.70
C HIS A 208 -10.29 9.35 -6.20
N SER A 209 -9.84 10.58 -6.02
CA SER A 209 -10.55 11.61 -5.28
C SER A 209 -11.60 12.40 -6.09
N LYS A 210 -12.53 13.03 -5.37
CA LYS A 210 -13.30 14.20 -5.80
C LYS A 210 -12.69 15.45 -5.18
N THR A 211 -12.04 16.26 -6.01
CA THR A 211 -11.23 17.38 -5.54
C THR A 211 -12.02 18.46 -4.79
N LYS A 212 -13.35 18.55 -4.95
CA LYS A 212 -14.15 19.55 -4.24
C LYS A 212 -14.16 19.37 -2.72
N TYR A 213 -13.83 18.18 -2.23
CA TYR A 213 -13.70 17.88 -0.81
C TYR A 213 -12.30 18.20 -0.26
N LEU A 214 -11.35 18.53 -1.14
CA LEU A 214 -10.01 18.98 -0.77
C LEU A 214 -10.01 20.51 -0.72
N SER A 215 -9.77 21.07 0.46
CA SER A 215 -9.85 22.49 0.78
C SER A 215 -8.96 23.33 -0.17
N TYR A 216 -7.76 22.85 -0.49
CA TYR A 216 -6.82 23.53 -1.38
C TYR A 216 -7.27 23.60 -2.86
N TYR A 217 -8.32 22.86 -3.24
CA TYR A 217 -8.98 23.00 -4.55
C TYR A 217 -10.10 24.04 -4.58
N ASN A 218 -10.45 24.64 -3.43
CA ASN A 218 -11.45 25.69 -3.32
C ASN A 218 -12.78 25.35 -4.01
N GLY A 219 -13.31 24.15 -3.73
CA GLY A 219 -14.59 23.67 -4.25
C GLY A 219 -14.58 23.19 -5.70
N LYS A 220 -13.45 23.22 -6.41
CA LYS A 220 -13.36 22.72 -7.78
C LYS A 220 -13.66 21.22 -7.83
N ASN A 221 -14.64 20.80 -8.62
CA ASN A 221 -15.10 19.42 -8.69
C ASN A 221 -14.51 18.66 -9.88
N LEU A 222 -13.43 17.91 -9.64
CA LEU A 222 -12.77 17.04 -10.62
C LEU A 222 -12.65 15.62 -10.06
N GLY A 223 -12.61 14.61 -10.94
CA GLY A 223 -12.01 13.32 -10.59
C GLY A 223 -10.50 13.42 -10.70
N HIS A 224 -9.77 12.96 -9.68
CA HIS A 224 -8.30 13.09 -9.68
C HIS A 224 -7.62 11.99 -8.88
N TYR A 225 -6.58 11.39 -9.44
CA TYR A 225 -5.73 10.45 -8.73
C TYR A 225 -4.62 11.21 -7.98
N ILE A 226 -4.45 10.89 -6.70
CA ILE A 226 -3.49 11.55 -5.81
C ILE A 226 -2.83 10.47 -4.96
N SER A 227 -1.50 10.39 -4.99
CA SER A 227 -0.73 9.49 -4.12
C SER A 227 -0.68 10.02 -2.69
N VAL A 228 -0.72 9.11 -1.72
CA VAL A 228 -0.56 9.40 -0.29
C VAL A 228 0.88 9.09 0.10
N ASP A 229 1.64 10.09 0.54
CA ASP A 229 3.06 9.94 0.91
C ASP A 229 3.27 9.76 2.42
N PHE A 230 2.35 10.25 3.27
CA PHE A 230 2.38 9.95 4.70
C PHE A 230 1.02 10.01 5.39
N ILE A 231 0.96 9.45 6.59
CA ILE A 231 -0.10 9.66 7.57
C ILE A 231 0.51 9.90 8.95
N ASN A 232 0.00 10.90 9.66
CA ASN A 232 0.23 11.09 11.08
C ASN A 232 -1.08 10.83 11.83
N ARG A 233 -1.13 9.69 12.51
CA ARG A 233 -2.32 9.21 13.22
C ARG A 233 -2.62 9.95 14.52
N SER A 234 -1.62 10.63 15.10
CA SER A 234 -1.81 11.40 16.33
C SER A 234 -2.48 12.75 16.05
N ASP A 235 -2.14 13.36 14.91
CA ASP A 235 -2.65 14.67 14.51
C ASP A 235 -3.80 14.58 13.48
N ASP A 236 -4.19 13.35 13.11
CA ASP A 236 -5.14 13.05 12.03
C ASP A 236 -4.81 13.81 10.74
N THR A 237 -3.54 13.81 10.34
CA THR A 237 -3.03 14.47 9.13
C THR A 237 -2.61 13.44 8.08
N VAL A 238 -2.92 13.72 6.82
CA VAL A 238 -2.56 12.90 5.66
C VAL A 238 -1.77 13.77 4.68
N GLY A 239 -0.61 13.26 4.27
CA GLY A 239 0.19 13.82 3.19
C GLY A 239 -0.32 13.35 1.83
N LEU A 240 -0.42 14.29 0.91
CA LEU A 240 -0.83 14.08 -0.47
C LEU A 240 0.24 14.60 -1.41
N MET A 241 0.71 13.76 -2.31
CA MET A 241 1.60 14.16 -3.39
C MET A 241 0.79 14.39 -4.68
N ASP A 242 0.22 15.58 -4.82
CA ASP A 242 -0.74 15.90 -5.88
C ASP A 242 -0.04 16.14 -7.23
N CYS A 243 -0.26 15.24 -8.19
CA CYS A 243 0.33 15.30 -9.53
C CYS A 243 -0.33 16.30 -10.50
N ASN A 244 -1.23 17.21 -10.04
CA ASN A 244 -2.07 18.03 -10.91
C ASN A 244 -1.30 18.76 -12.05
N TYR A 245 -1.93 18.86 -13.24
CA TYR A 245 -1.35 19.62 -14.36
C TYR A 245 -1.27 21.13 -14.06
N ASN A 246 -2.21 21.65 -13.27
CA ASN A 246 -2.21 23.04 -12.83
C ASN A 246 -1.35 23.19 -11.57
N SER A 247 -0.29 23.99 -11.66
CA SER A 247 0.68 24.22 -10.58
C SER A 247 0.07 24.81 -9.30
N LYS A 248 -1.11 25.44 -9.40
CA LYS A 248 -1.85 25.93 -8.23
C LYS A 248 -2.25 24.79 -7.28
N TYR A 249 -2.59 23.62 -7.84
CA TYR A 249 -3.09 22.48 -7.06
C TYR A 249 -2.02 21.42 -6.82
N SER A 250 -0.98 21.36 -7.64
CA SER A 250 0.04 20.32 -7.59
C SER A 250 1.07 20.49 -6.46
N GLY A 251 1.78 19.40 -6.17
CA GLY A 251 2.87 19.33 -5.20
C GLY A 251 2.44 18.66 -3.90
N GLN A 252 3.33 18.69 -2.92
CA GLN A 252 3.04 18.15 -1.60
C GLN A 252 2.00 19.03 -0.89
N ARG A 253 1.02 18.37 -0.27
CA ARG A 253 -0.07 18.97 0.49
C ARG A 253 -0.31 18.16 1.76
N GLU A 254 -0.73 18.84 2.81
CA GLU A 254 -1.21 18.20 4.02
C GLU A 254 -2.69 18.54 4.18
N VAL A 255 -3.50 17.53 4.46
CA VAL A 255 -4.93 17.67 4.72
C VAL A 255 -5.32 16.85 5.95
N SER A 256 -6.47 17.13 6.54
CA SER A 256 -6.97 16.25 7.61
C SER A 256 -7.36 14.86 7.07
N LEU A 257 -7.26 13.84 7.91
CA LEU A 257 -7.71 12.47 7.64
C LEU A 257 -9.17 12.45 7.15
N ARG A 258 -10.02 13.27 7.78
CA ARG A 258 -11.44 13.42 7.42
C ARG A 258 -11.61 14.04 6.03
N GLU A 259 -10.77 15.00 5.68
CA GLU A 259 -10.78 15.63 4.35
C GLU A 259 -10.38 14.62 3.26
N ALA A 260 -9.28 13.90 3.46
CA ALA A 260 -8.84 12.84 2.56
C ALA A 260 -9.89 11.73 2.42
N TYR A 261 -10.48 11.28 3.53
CA TYR A 261 -11.57 10.29 3.53
C TYR A 261 -12.79 10.78 2.76
N ASN A 262 -13.27 12.01 3.04
CA ASN A 262 -14.42 12.59 2.35
C ASN A 262 -14.20 12.70 0.84
N ALA A 263 -12.96 12.92 0.41
CA ALA A 263 -12.60 12.99 -1.00
C ALA A 263 -12.87 11.68 -1.76
N ILE A 264 -12.97 10.54 -1.08
CA ILE A 264 -13.30 9.25 -1.71
C ILE A 264 -14.62 8.63 -1.22
N SER A 265 -15.17 9.03 -0.07
CA SER A 265 -16.34 8.39 0.53
C SER A 265 -17.67 9.06 0.20
N LYS A 266 -17.66 10.36 -0.13
CA LYS A 266 -18.89 11.15 -0.34
C LYS A 266 -19.51 10.99 -1.73
N GLU A 267 -18.75 10.54 -2.71
CA GLU A 267 -19.22 10.18 -4.05
C GLU A 267 -18.44 8.95 -4.48
N SER A 268 -19.09 7.92 -5.03
CA SER A 268 -18.50 6.63 -5.41
C SER A 268 -17.12 6.74 -6.05
N ARG A 269 -16.10 6.67 -5.20
CA ARG A 269 -14.68 6.87 -5.48
C ARG A 269 -13.90 5.84 -4.69
N TYR A 270 -12.62 5.71 -4.97
CA TYR A 270 -11.87 4.51 -4.60
C TYR A 270 -10.57 4.85 -3.87
N LEU A 271 -10.18 3.96 -2.97
CA LEU A 271 -8.82 3.84 -2.46
C LEU A 271 -8.14 2.68 -3.20
N ILE A 272 -6.96 2.91 -3.77
CA ILE A 272 -6.06 1.85 -4.26
C ILE A 272 -4.95 1.68 -3.22
N TYR A 273 -4.77 0.48 -2.67
CA TYR A 273 -3.94 0.26 -1.48
C TYR A 273 -3.45 -1.19 -1.37
N LEU A 274 -2.52 -1.43 -0.45
CA LEU A 274 -2.07 -2.76 -0.08
C LEU A 274 -2.88 -3.26 1.14
N PRO A 275 -3.65 -4.39 1.02
CA PRO A 275 -4.52 -4.85 2.09
C PRO A 275 -3.82 -5.65 3.20
#